data_AF-A0A2M7NK27-F1
#
_entry.id   AF-A0A2M7NK27-F1
#
_cell.length_a   1.000
_cell.length_b   1.000
_cell.length_c   1.000
_cell.angle_alpha   90.00
_cell.angle_beta   90.00
_cell.angle_gamma   90.00
#
_symmetry.space_group_name_H-M   'P 1'
#
loop_
_entity.id
_entity.type
_entity.pdbx_description
1 polymer ?
#
loop_
_entity_poly.entity_id
_entity_poly.type
_entity_poly.pdbx_seq_one_letter_code
_entity_poly.pdbx_strand_id
1 'polypeptide(L)'
;MKKENQNNHINYSIKKLYKTFTIMKALFFLWITFGLVWGVFSASPTFAQTEDEVINTAKTAIGAGSTKELIKLCHDAIEIGLGDQKATYSQSQAEFVLKDFFTKNPAKQFEYIHKGASKEGLKYVIGKYTATNGNTFRVYILVKSTANGYRIDTLDFSRE
;
A
#
# COMPACT_ATOMS: atom_id res chain seq x y z
N MET A 1 -61.79 -45.88 16.97
CA MET A 1 -60.42 -45.80 17.54
C MET A 1 -59.29 -45.84 16.48
N LYS A 2 -59.25 -46.77 15.52
CA LYS A 2 -58.10 -46.88 14.57
C LYS A 2 -57.94 -45.70 13.57
N LYS A 3 -59.05 -45.13 13.08
CA LYS A 3 -59.03 -43.99 12.12
C LYS A 3 -58.54 -42.67 12.74
N GLU A 4 -58.80 -42.45 14.03
CA GLU A 4 -58.42 -41.21 14.74
C GLU A 4 -56.92 -41.11 15.00
N ASN A 5 -56.28 -42.24 15.34
CA ASN A 5 -54.83 -42.32 15.53
C ASN A 5 -54.07 -42.09 14.21
N GLN A 6 -54.59 -42.62 13.08
CA GLN A 6 -54.03 -42.40 11.75
C GLN A 6 -54.12 -40.92 11.32
N ASN A 7 -55.25 -40.25 11.59
CA ASN A 7 -55.42 -38.83 11.30
C ASN A 7 -54.47 -37.94 12.14
N ASN A 8 -54.25 -38.27 13.41
CA ASN A 8 -53.30 -37.55 14.26
C ASN A 8 -51.84 -37.73 13.78
N HIS A 9 -51.47 -38.94 13.35
CA HIS A 9 -50.13 -39.22 12.82
C HIS A 9 -49.86 -38.49 11.50
N ILE A 10 -50.87 -38.40 10.62
CA ILE A 10 -50.80 -37.65 9.36
C ILE A 10 -50.66 -36.15 9.65
N ASN A 11 -51.48 -35.60 10.55
CA ASN A 11 -51.43 -34.18 10.91
C ASN A 11 -50.09 -33.79 11.56
N TYR A 12 -49.54 -34.66 12.42
CA TYR A 12 -48.20 -34.48 12.99
C TYR A 12 -47.11 -34.47 11.91
N SER A 13 -47.18 -35.40 10.95
CA SER A 13 -46.20 -35.49 9.85
C SER A 13 -46.25 -34.26 8.95
N ILE A 14 -47.44 -33.73 8.65
CA ILE A 14 -47.63 -32.51 7.86
C ILE A 14 -47.08 -31.28 8.59
N LYS A 15 -47.35 -31.14 9.90
CA LYS A 15 -46.81 -30.04 10.71
C LYS A 15 -45.28 -30.08 10.80
N LYS A 16 -44.69 -31.29 10.94
CA LYS A 16 -43.24 -31.50 10.94
C LYS A 16 -42.62 -31.12 9.60
N LEU A 17 -43.24 -31.52 8.49
CA LEU A 17 -42.80 -31.19 7.12
C LEU A 17 -42.84 -29.68 6.85
N TYR A 18 -43.90 -28.99 7.30
CA TYR A 18 -44.02 -27.53 7.17
C TYR A 18 -42.94 -26.81 7.97
N LYS A 19 -42.66 -27.25 9.21
CA LYS A 19 -41.58 -26.69 10.04
C LYS A 19 -40.20 -26.88 9.39
N THR A 20 -39.91 -28.07 8.85
CA THR A 20 -38.64 -28.32 8.14
C THR A 20 -38.50 -27.47 6.88
N PHE A 21 -39.59 -27.24 6.14
CA PHE A 21 -39.59 -26.39 4.95
C PHE A 21 -39.37 -24.91 5.29
N THR A 22 -39.96 -24.43 6.40
CA THR A 22 -39.73 -23.08 6.91
C THR A 22 -38.29 -22.86 7.38
N ILE A 23 -37.69 -23.84 8.06
CA ILE A 23 -36.27 -23.76 8.49
C ILE A 23 -35.33 -23.77 7.28
N MET A 24 -35.59 -24.61 6.27
CA MET A 24 -34.76 -24.69 5.07
C MET A 24 -34.80 -23.39 4.24
N LYS A 25 -35.96 -22.70 4.20
CA LYS A 25 -36.07 -21.36 3.59
C LYS A 25 -35.24 -20.33 4.34
N ALA A 26 -35.30 -20.30 5.68
CA ALA A 26 -34.52 -19.36 6.47
C ALA A 26 -33.00 -19.56 6.31
N LEU A 27 -32.54 -20.81 6.22
CA LEU A 27 -31.13 -21.13 5.96
C LEU A 27 -30.68 -20.74 4.54
N PHE A 28 -31.56 -20.88 3.54
CA PHE A 28 -31.29 -20.44 2.17
C PHE A 28 -31.18 -18.91 2.07
N PHE A 29 -32.05 -18.16 2.76
CA PHE A 29 -31.96 -16.69 2.84
C PHE A 29 -30.72 -16.21 3.61
N LEU A 30 -30.26 -16.96 4.63
CA LEU A 30 -29.03 -16.65 5.38
C LEU A 30 -27.75 -16.82 4.53
N TRP A 31 -27.74 -17.76 3.59
CA TRP A 31 -26.62 -17.96 2.67
C TRP A 31 -26.53 -16.87 1.59
N ILE A 32 -27.68 -16.37 1.12
CA ILE A 32 -27.74 -15.27 0.13
C ILE A 32 -27.24 -13.95 0.74
N THR A 33 -27.58 -13.68 2.01
CA THR A 33 -27.09 -12.48 2.70
C THR A 33 -25.60 -12.57 3.02
N PHE A 34 -25.07 -13.76 3.34
CA PHE A 34 -23.64 -13.96 3.58
C PHE A 34 -22.81 -13.81 2.29
N GLY A 35 -23.32 -14.26 1.14
CA GLY A 35 -22.67 -14.07 -0.17
C GLY A 35 -22.68 -12.60 -0.64
N LEU A 36 -23.75 -11.86 -0.38
CA LEU A 36 -23.84 -10.43 -0.72
C LEU A 36 -22.92 -9.54 0.12
N VAL A 37 -22.67 -9.90 1.39
CA VAL A 37 -21.71 -9.17 2.26
C VAL A 37 -20.26 -9.46 1.86
N TRP A 38 -19.96 -10.64 1.32
CA TRP A 38 -18.61 -11.00 0.85
C TRP A 38 -18.25 -10.31 -0.49
N GLY A 39 -19.23 -10.09 -1.38
CA GLY A 39 -19.00 -9.47 -2.69
C GLY A 39 -18.63 -7.98 -2.66
N VAL A 40 -18.90 -7.28 -1.56
CA VAL A 40 -18.66 -5.82 -1.44
C VAL A 40 -17.26 -5.50 -0.87
N PHE A 41 -16.52 -6.49 -0.37
CA PHE A 41 -15.19 -6.24 0.25
C PHE A 41 -14.01 -6.23 -0.75
N SER A 42 -14.21 -6.57 -2.02
CA SER A 42 -13.09 -6.81 -2.95
C SER A 42 -12.74 -5.65 -3.90
N ALA A 43 -13.36 -4.47 -3.77
CA ALA A 43 -13.03 -3.31 -4.59
C ALA A 43 -12.56 -2.15 -3.71
N SER A 44 -11.33 -2.24 -3.20
CA SER A 44 -10.65 -1.03 -2.71
C SER A 44 -10.32 -0.15 -3.91
N PRO A 45 -10.81 1.10 -3.99
CA PRO A 45 -10.36 2.02 -5.03
C PRO A 45 -8.87 2.30 -4.82
N THR A 46 -8.01 1.78 -5.69
CA THR A 46 -6.63 2.22 -5.81
C THR A 46 -6.62 3.60 -6.45
N PHE A 47 -6.55 4.65 -5.63
CA PHE A 47 -6.26 5.99 -6.11
C PHE A 47 -4.85 5.98 -6.71
N ALA A 48 -4.75 6.28 -8.00
CA ALA A 48 -3.46 6.43 -8.66
C ALA A 48 -2.76 7.68 -8.09
N GLN A 49 -1.57 7.50 -7.51
CA GLN A 49 -0.80 8.61 -6.95
C GLN A 49 -0.34 9.54 -8.07
N THR A 50 -0.53 10.84 -7.86
CA THR A 50 -0.02 11.86 -8.79
C THR A 50 1.48 12.07 -8.60
N GLU A 51 2.17 12.57 -9.62
CA GLU A 51 3.60 12.87 -9.54
C GLU A 51 3.93 13.86 -8.42
N ASP A 52 3.17 14.94 -8.30
CA ASP A 52 3.37 15.96 -7.27
C ASP A 52 3.12 15.42 -5.86
N GLU A 53 2.14 14.52 -5.69
CA GLU A 53 1.87 13.86 -4.41
C GLU A 53 3.03 12.97 -3.99
N VAL A 54 3.61 12.19 -4.91
CA VAL A 54 4.79 11.35 -4.64
C VAL A 54 5.97 12.23 -4.23
N ILE A 55 6.23 13.31 -4.97
CA ILE A 55 7.33 14.25 -4.68
C ILE A 55 7.13 14.93 -3.33
N ASN A 56 5.92 15.41 -3.02
CA ASN A 56 5.66 16.11 -1.75
C ASN A 56 5.70 15.15 -0.55
N THR A 57 5.18 13.93 -0.70
CA THR A 57 5.23 12.90 0.34
C THR A 57 6.66 12.43 0.58
N ALA A 58 7.46 12.28 -0.48
CA ALA A 58 8.89 11.96 -0.36
C ALA A 58 9.64 13.03 0.44
N LYS A 59 9.32 14.32 0.22
CA LYS A 59 9.92 15.42 0.99
C LYS A 59 9.67 15.26 2.49
N THR A 60 8.42 15.00 2.86
CA THR A 60 8.01 14.81 4.25
C THR A 60 8.67 13.57 4.84
N ALA A 61 8.69 12.45 4.10
CA ALA A 61 9.29 11.20 4.56
C ALA A 61 10.80 11.32 4.78
N ILE A 62 11.53 11.92 3.85
CA ILE A 62 12.98 12.16 3.96
C ILE A 62 13.27 13.15 5.09
N GLY A 63 12.53 14.26 5.16
CA GLY A 63 12.69 15.25 6.23
C GLY A 63 12.41 14.69 7.64
N ALA A 64 11.55 13.68 7.75
CA ALA A 64 11.29 12.96 8.99
C ALA A 64 12.20 11.75 9.24
N GLY A 65 13.08 11.38 8.29
CA GLY A 65 13.84 10.13 8.33
C GLY A 65 12.97 8.86 8.32
N SER A 66 11.72 8.97 7.85
CA SER A 66 10.76 7.86 7.87
C SER A 66 10.96 6.94 6.67
N THR A 67 11.76 5.90 6.89
CA THR A 67 12.00 4.89 5.84
C THR A 67 10.71 4.17 5.43
N LYS A 68 9.82 3.90 6.38
CA LYS A 68 8.53 3.21 6.12
C LYS A 68 7.64 3.98 5.17
N GLU A 69 7.56 5.30 5.30
CA GLU A 69 6.76 6.11 4.38
C GLU A 69 7.46 6.27 3.03
N LEU A 70 8.80 6.38 3.02
CA LEU A 70 9.56 6.53 1.78
C LEU A 70 9.48 5.28 0.89
N ILE A 71 9.59 4.08 1.46
CA ILE A 71 9.56 2.83 0.70
C ILE A 71 8.21 2.59 0.01
N LYS A 72 7.09 3.03 0.60
CA LYS A 72 5.76 2.93 -0.04
C LYS A 72 5.66 3.71 -1.34
N LEU A 73 6.51 4.73 -1.52
CA LEU A 73 6.56 5.55 -2.73
C LEU A 73 7.49 4.96 -3.80
N CYS A 74 8.32 3.97 -3.43
CA CYS A 74 9.36 3.41 -4.29
C CYS A 74 8.81 2.36 -5.25
N HIS A 75 9.47 2.20 -6.38
CA HIS A 75 9.24 1.09 -7.29
C HIS A 75 9.69 -0.24 -6.65
N ASP A 76 9.23 -1.37 -7.19
CA ASP A 76 9.54 -2.71 -6.64
C ASP A 76 11.04 -3.01 -6.65
N ALA A 77 11.70 -2.56 -7.72
CA ALA A 77 13.14 -2.48 -7.87
C ALA A 77 13.54 -1.00 -7.95
N ILE A 78 14.30 -0.53 -6.97
CA ILE A 78 14.74 0.86 -6.84
C ILE A 78 16.26 0.94 -6.89
N GLU A 79 16.78 1.90 -7.65
CA GLU A 79 18.20 2.24 -7.63
C GLU A 79 18.49 3.17 -6.45
N ILE A 80 19.41 2.76 -5.56
CA ILE A 80 19.84 3.55 -4.42
C ILE A 80 21.34 3.83 -4.49
N GLY A 81 21.70 5.11 -4.49
CA GLY A 81 23.06 5.61 -4.32
C GLY A 81 23.27 6.18 -2.91
N LEU A 82 24.28 5.71 -2.20
CA LEU A 82 24.73 6.25 -0.91
C LEU A 82 26.23 6.48 -0.97
N GLY A 83 26.66 7.71 -1.26
CA GLY A 83 28.06 8.03 -1.53
C GLY A 83 28.57 7.31 -2.79
N ASP A 84 29.64 6.53 -2.67
CA ASP A 84 30.24 5.81 -3.81
C ASP A 84 29.55 4.46 -4.12
N GLN A 85 28.62 4.03 -3.26
CA GLN A 85 27.90 2.77 -3.43
C GLN A 85 26.58 3.02 -4.13
N LYS A 86 26.41 2.42 -5.30
CA LYS A 86 25.18 2.51 -6.09
C LYS A 86 24.76 1.13 -6.59
N ALA A 87 23.54 0.73 -6.28
CA ALA A 87 23.00 -0.57 -6.68
C ALA A 87 21.47 -0.55 -6.74
N THR A 88 20.90 -1.56 -7.41
CA THR A 88 19.46 -1.81 -7.43
C THR A 88 19.06 -2.74 -6.29
N TYR A 89 17.99 -2.39 -5.58
CA TYR A 89 17.48 -3.11 -4.43
C TYR A 89 15.99 -3.45 -4.62
N SER A 90 15.56 -4.57 -4.05
CA SER A 90 14.12 -4.79 -3.77
C SER A 90 13.64 -3.84 -2.66
N GLN A 91 12.33 -3.59 -2.55
CA GLN A 91 11.78 -2.72 -1.50
C GLN A 91 12.20 -3.11 -0.07
N SER A 92 12.24 -4.40 0.24
CA SER A 92 12.63 -4.85 1.58
C SER A 92 14.11 -4.56 1.86
N GLN A 93 15.00 -4.82 0.89
CA GLN A 93 16.43 -4.50 1.02
C GLN A 93 16.65 -2.98 1.09
N ALA A 94 15.92 -2.21 0.28
CA ALA A 94 15.93 -0.77 0.30
C ALA A 94 15.52 -0.23 1.68
N GLU A 95 14.51 -0.81 2.33
CA GLU A 95 14.11 -0.43 3.69
C GLU A 95 15.26 -0.60 4.68
N PHE A 96 15.99 -1.72 4.62
CA PHE A 96 17.14 -1.94 5.50
C PHE A 96 18.27 -0.93 5.24
N VAL A 97 18.62 -0.70 3.97
CA VAL A 97 19.73 0.18 3.58
C VAL A 97 19.44 1.65 3.93
N LEU A 98 18.23 2.14 3.62
CA LEU A 98 17.82 3.50 3.95
C LEU A 98 17.68 3.71 5.46
N LYS A 99 17.20 2.70 6.20
CA LYS A 99 17.13 2.76 7.66
C LYS A 99 18.51 2.88 8.30
N ASP A 100 19.49 2.11 7.83
CA ASP A 100 20.88 2.24 8.28
C ASP A 100 21.43 3.65 7.97
N PHE A 101 21.18 4.16 6.77
CA PHE A 101 21.59 5.50 6.36
C PHE A 101 21.01 6.59 7.26
N PHE A 102 19.69 6.59 7.50
CA PHE A 102 19.02 7.60 8.35
C PHE A 102 19.37 7.44 9.83
N THR A 103 19.72 6.23 10.29
CA THR A 103 20.22 6.01 11.65
C THR A 103 21.60 6.65 11.83
N LYS A 104 22.49 6.48 10.85
CA LYS A 104 23.85 7.07 10.87
C LYS A 104 23.83 8.58 10.61
N ASN A 105 22.85 9.06 9.86
CA ASN A 105 22.69 10.46 9.48
C ASN A 105 21.27 10.94 9.80
N PRO A 106 20.90 11.17 11.08
CA PRO A 106 19.54 11.57 11.42
C PRO A 106 19.15 12.89 10.76
N ALA A 107 17.95 12.97 10.19
CA ALA A 107 17.49 14.13 9.43
C ALA A 107 17.36 15.36 10.33
N LYS A 108 18.01 16.46 9.95
CA LYS A 108 17.81 17.78 10.56
C LYS A 108 16.95 18.67 9.67
N GLN A 109 17.23 18.67 8.37
CA GLN A 109 16.50 19.46 7.39
C GLN A 109 16.56 18.78 6.02
N PHE A 110 15.45 18.87 5.28
CA PHE A 110 15.39 18.48 3.88
C PHE A 110 14.60 19.50 3.06
N GLU A 111 15.18 19.98 1.97
CA GLU A 111 14.55 20.97 1.10
C GLU A 111 14.84 20.69 -0.37
N TYR A 112 13.87 20.96 -1.24
CA TYR A 112 14.08 20.89 -2.69
C TYR A 112 14.73 22.18 -3.16
N ILE A 113 15.82 22.03 -3.92
CA ILE A 113 16.61 23.13 -4.47
C ILE A 113 16.48 23.21 -6.00
N HIS A 114 16.04 22.14 -6.65
CA HIS A 114 15.78 22.15 -8.09
C HIS A 114 14.73 21.09 -8.48
N LYS A 115 13.96 21.37 -9.53
CA LYS A 115 13.05 20.42 -10.18
C LYS A 115 13.28 20.49 -11.68
N GLY A 116 13.23 19.35 -12.36
CA GLY A 116 13.47 19.30 -13.80
C GLY A 116 12.90 18.06 -14.46
N ALA A 117 13.23 17.91 -15.73
CA ALA A 117 12.96 16.70 -16.51
C ALA A 117 14.27 16.21 -17.12
N SER A 118 14.51 14.91 -17.03
CA SER A 118 15.64 14.21 -17.61
C SER A 118 15.64 14.35 -19.13
N LYS A 119 16.72 13.92 -19.79
CA LYS A 119 16.81 13.87 -21.26
C LYS A 119 15.68 13.05 -21.89
N GLU A 120 15.14 12.08 -21.15
CA GLU A 120 14.05 11.20 -21.59
C GLU A 120 12.67 11.71 -21.15
N GLY A 121 12.58 12.92 -20.60
CA GLY A 121 11.33 13.54 -20.15
C GLY A 121 10.88 13.12 -18.75
N LEU A 122 11.56 12.16 -18.11
CA LEU A 122 11.27 11.72 -16.74
C LEU A 122 11.52 12.83 -15.71
N LYS A 123 10.63 12.98 -14.75
CA LYS A 123 10.67 14.10 -13.79
C LYS A 123 11.61 13.77 -12.64
N TYR A 124 12.46 14.72 -12.31
CA TYR A 124 13.39 14.59 -11.20
C TYR A 124 13.36 15.82 -10.31
N VAL A 125 13.71 15.61 -9.04
CA VAL A 125 13.95 16.67 -8.08
C VAL A 125 15.31 16.51 -7.45
N ILE A 126 15.95 17.63 -7.16
CA ILE A 126 17.19 17.70 -6.40
C ILE A 126 16.87 18.38 -5.08
N GLY A 127 17.23 17.74 -3.98
CA GLY A 127 17.15 18.30 -2.65
C GLY A 127 18.49 18.41 -1.96
N LYS A 128 18.51 19.21 -0.91
CA LYS A 128 19.59 19.31 0.06
C LYS A 128 19.14 18.66 1.36
N TYR A 129 19.89 17.67 1.82
CA TYR A 129 19.68 16.96 3.07
C TYR A 129 20.79 17.30 4.05
N THR A 130 20.42 17.85 5.19
CA THR A 130 21.34 18.17 6.28
C THR A 130 21.04 17.24 7.44
N ALA A 131 22.06 16.52 7.89
CA ALA A 131 21.97 15.64 9.04
C ALA A 131 22.33 16.36 10.34
N THR A 132 21.84 15.84 11.48
CA THR A 132 22.14 16.40 12.81
C THR A 132 23.62 16.31 13.19
N ASN A 133 24.33 15.31 12.65
CA ASN A 133 25.76 15.10 12.84
C ASN A 133 26.64 16.04 11.98
N GLY A 134 26.05 16.97 11.22
CA GLY A 134 26.75 17.95 10.39
C GLY A 134 26.98 17.51 8.94
N ASN A 135 26.75 16.24 8.60
CA ASN A 135 26.87 15.77 7.22
C ASN A 135 25.81 16.41 6.33
N THR A 136 26.21 16.77 5.11
CA THR A 136 25.31 17.34 4.10
C THR A 136 25.38 16.51 2.83
N PHE A 137 24.21 16.27 2.24
CA PHE A 137 24.06 15.44 1.05
C PHE A 137 23.18 16.14 0.02
N ARG A 138 23.58 16.04 -1.24
CA ARG A 138 22.73 16.34 -2.38
C ARG A 138 21.92 15.09 -2.71
N VAL A 139 20.60 15.23 -2.68
CA VAL A 139 19.65 14.13 -2.91
C VAL A 139 19.06 14.27 -4.30
N TYR A 140 19.26 13.28 -5.14
CA TYR A 140 18.59 13.16 -6.43
C TYR A 140 17.45 12.15 -6.33
N ILE A 141 16.26 12.54 -6.80
CA ILE A 141 15.07 11.69 -6.82
C ILE A 141 14.54 11.67 -8.24
N LEU A 142 14.46 10.48 -8.84
CA LEU A 142 13.83 10.27 -10.15
C LEU A 142 12.49 9.58 -9.98
N VAL A 143 11.45 10.12 -10.59
CA VAL A 143 10.09 9.58 -10.56
C VAL A 143 9.71 9.08 -11.96
N LYS A 144 9.11 7.89 -12.02
CA LYS A 144 8.59 7.29 -13.25
C LYS A 144 7.11 6.98 -13.12
N SER A 145 6.40 7.04 -14.25
CA SER A 145 5.03 6.55 -14.34
C SER A 145 5.00 5.03 -14.36
N THR A 146 3.93 4.48 -13.79
CA THR A 146 3.63 3.04 -13.70
C THR A 146 2.15 2.83 -14.03
N ALA A 147 1.70 1.58 -14.12
CA ALA A 147 0.29 1.27 -14.31
C ALA A 147 -0.61 1.83 -13.19
N ASN A 148 -0.06 2.06 -11.99
CA ASN A 148 -0.80 2.46 -10.79
C ASN A 148 -0.47 3.90 -10.32
N GLY A 149 -0.03 4.78 -11.22
CA GLY A 149 0.37 6.15 -10.92
C GLY A 149 1.89 6.32 -10.97
N TYR A 150 2.45 7.18 -10.13
CA TYR A 150 3.90 7.47 -10.13
C TYR A 150 4.64 6.75 -8.99
N ARG A 151 5.91 6.40 -9.22
CA ARG A 151 6.79 5.76 -8.24
C ARG A 151 8.21 6.31 -8.34
N ILE A 152 8.93 6.29 -7.23
CA ILE A 152 10.35 6.64 -7.16
C ILE A 152 11.17 5.47 -7.71
N ASP A 153 11.94 5.75 -8.75
CA ASP A 153 12.79 4.77 -9.44
C ASP A 153 14.26 4.88 -9.00
N THR A 154 14.70 6.09 -8.64
CA THR A 154 16.07 6.35 -8.19
C THR A 154 16.08 7.29 -6.99
N LEU A 155 16.88 6.93 -5.98
CA LEU A 155 17.25 7.77 -4.85
C LEU A 155 18.77 7.79 -4.72
N ASP A 156 19.40 8.94 -4.83
CA ASP A 156 20.85 9.06 -4.73
C ASP A 156 21.25 10.15 -3.73
N PHE A 157 21.92 9.76 -2.65
CA PHE A 157 22.47 10.64 -1.63
C PHE A 157 23.99 10.76 -1.85
N SER A 158 24.38 11.80 -2.58
CA SER A 158 25.79 12.14 -2.83
C SER A 158 26.27 13.17 -1.81
N ARG A 159 27.50 13.05 -1.32
CA ARG A 159 28.07 14.06 -0.41
C ARG A 159 28.27 15.38 -1.16
N GLU A 160 27.95 16.50 -0.50
CA GLU A 160 28.40 17.83 -0.94
C GLU A 160 29.88 18.04 -0.63
#